data_AF-A0A1W5CUR3-F1
#
_entry.id   AF-A0A1W5CUR3-F1
#
_cell.length_a   1.000
_cell.length_b   1.000
_cell.length_c   1.000
_cell.angle_alpha   90.00
_cell.angle_beta   90.00
_cell.angle_gamma   90.00
#
_symmetry.space_group_name_H-M   'P 1'
#
loop_
_entity.id
_entity.type
_entity.pdbx_description
1 polymer ?
#
loop_
_entity_poly.entity_id
_entity_poly.type
_entity_poly.pdbx_seq_one_letter_code
_entity_poly.pdbx_strand_id
1 'polypeptide(L)'
;MIREESKGRFESRFAVPGHVQQGGTPSPMDRVRAVRLAAKCMQHIEDFAGQSKDEIAADDMSAAVIGIKCASVVFGEMERLEREETDWKDRRPKNEFWIGLKSMVDTLSGRPKPTDCCSGCGRSSL
;
A
#
# COMPACT_ATOMS: atom_id res chain seq x y z
N MET A 1 -21.74 18.93 6.29
CA MET A 1 -21.59 18.36 7.65
C MET A 1 -20.56 19.15 8.46
N ILE A 2 -19.25 19.04 8.23
CA ILE A 2 -18.23 19.74 9.05
C ILE A 2 -18.39 21.28 9.07
N ARG A 3 -18.66 21.91 7.92
CA ARG A 3 -18.89 23.37 7.85
C ARG A 3 -20.12 23.80 8.66
N GLU A 4 -21.17 22.98 8.67
CA GLU A 4 -22.40 23.25 9.43
C GLU A 4 -22.14 23.12 10.94
N GLU A 5 -21.47 22.04 11.34
CA GLU A 5 -21.10 21.78 12.74
C GLU A 5 -20.11 22.82 13.31
N SER A 6 -19.35 23.50 12.45
CA SER A 6 -18.39 24.53 12.86
C SER A 6 -19.03 25.76 13.51
N LYS A 7 -20.32 26.03 13.24
CA LYS A 7 -21.05 27.22 13.71
C LYS A 7 -20.27 28.53 13.55
N GLY A 8 -19.54 28.68 12.45
CA GLY A 8 -18.75 29.88 12.13
C GLY A 8 -17.38 29.98 12.80
N ARG A 9 -16.93 28.96 13.54
CA ARG A 9 -15.61 28.96 14.21
C ARG A 9 -14.44 28.71 13.25
N PHE A 10 -14.68 27.97 12.17
CA PHE A 10 -13.69 27.68 11.14
C PHE A 10 -14.37 27.32 9.83
N GLU A 11 -13.62 27.40 8.74
CA GLU A 11 -14.11 27.05 7.40
C GLU A 11 -13.48 25.76 6.90
N SER A 12 -14.27 24.91 6.24
CA SER A 12 -13.81 23.70 5.58
C SER A 12 -14.01 23.83 4.07
N ARG A 13 -13.02 23.38 3.30
CA ARG A 13 -13.09 23.26 1.84
C ARG A 13 -12.83 21.83 1.43
N PHE A 14 -13.46 21.42 0.33
CA PHE A 14 -13.24 20.12 -0.26
C PHE A 14 -12.24 20.26 -1.41
N ALA A 15 -11.28 19.36 -1.49
CA ALA A 15 -10.30 19.30 -2.55
C ALA A 15 -10.23 17.87 -3.09
N VAL A 16 -10.36 17.73 -4.42
CA VAL A 16 -10.17 16.46 -5.13
C VAL A 16 -9.03 16.64 -6.11
N PRO A 17 -7.84 16.10 -5.80
CA PRO A 17 -6.72 16.16 -6.72
C PRO A 17 -6.97 15.37 -8.03
N GLY A 18 -7.77 14.30 -7.98
CA GLY A 18 -8.10 13.49 -9.15
C GLY A 18 -6.87 12.86 -9.80
N HIS A 19 -6.76 12.96 -11.12
CA HIS A 19 -5.70 12.35 -11.94
C HIS A 19 -4.30 12.89 -11.65
N VAL A 20 -4.16 14.05 -11.01
CA VAL A 20 -2.84 14.60 -10.63
C VAL A 20 -2.08 13.66 -9.69
N GLN A 21 -2.79 12.77 -8.98
CA GLN A 21 -2.20 11.74 -8.12
C GLN A 21 -1.42 10.65 -8.90
N GLN A 22 -1.66 10.49 -10.20
CA GLN A 22 -0.83 9.63 -11.05
C GLN A 22 0.58 10.22 -11.23
N GLY A 23 0.76 11.51 -10.94
CA GLY A 23 1.97 12.25 -11.20
C GLY A 23 2.10 12.67 -12.66
N GLY A 24 3.23 13.29 -13.00
CA GLY A 24 3.59 13.61 -14.37
C GLY A 24 4.91 12.94 -14.73
N THR A 25 6.00 13.51 -14.24
CA THR A 25 7.33 12.91 -14.40
C THR A 25 7.61 11.96 -13.22
N PRO A 26 7.97 10.68 -13.47
CA PRO A 26 8.22 9.71 -12.41
C PRO A 26 9.41 10.14 -11.55
N SER A 27 9.33 9.85 -10.25
CA SER A 27 10.39 10.22 -9.30
C SER A 27 11.68 9.43 -9.55
N PRO A 28 12.86 9.92 -9.14
CA PRO A 28 14.11 9.15 -9.24
C PRO A 28 14.03 7.78 -8.57
N MET A 29 13.29 7.67 -7.46
CA MET A 29 13.09 6.41 -6.76
C MET A 29 12.32 5.40 -7.61
N ASP A 30 11.24 5.85 -8.27
CA ASP A 30 10.44 4.99 -9.14
C ASP A 30 11.26 4.51 -10.34
N ARG A 31 12.08 5.38 -10.93
CA ARG A 31 12.95 5.02 -12.05
C ARG A 31 13.95 3.93 -11.68
N VAL A 32 14.67 4.10 -10.57
CA VAL A 32 15.67 3.13 -10.12
C VAL A 32 15.01 1.80 -9.77
N ARG A 33 13.86 1.84 -9.07
CA ARG A 33 13.12 0.62 -8.71
C ARG A 33 12.58 -0.09 -9.95
N ALA A 34 12.04 0.64 -10.92
CA ALA A 34 11.54 0.06 -12.17
C ALA A 34 12.64 -0.72 -12.91
N VAL A 35 13.82 -0.11 -13.08
CA VAL A 35 14.96 -0.79 -13.73
C VAL A 35 15.41 -2.02 -12.93
N ARG A 36 15.50 -1.92 -11.60
CA ARG A 36 15.88 -3.04 -10.73
C ARG A 36 14.89 -4.20 -10.82
N LEU A 37 13.59 -3.93 -10.81
CA LEU A 37 12.55 -4.94 -10.92
C LEU A 37 12.54 -5.57 -12.32
N ALA A 38 12.64 -4.75 -13.37
CA ALA A 38 12.72 -5.24 -14.75
C ALA A 38 13.91 -6.17 -14.98
N ALA A 39 15.10 -5.81 -14.50
CA ALA A 39 16.28 -6.66 -14.57
C ALA A 39 16.08 -8.01 -13.87
N LYS A 40 15.40 -8.00 -12.72
CA LYS A 40 15.08 -9.23 -11.97
C LYS A 40 14.05 -10.10 -12.69
N CYS A 41 13.04 -9.51 -13.31
CA CYS A 41 12.08 -10.26 -14.12
C CYS A 41 12.73 -10.91 -15.35
N MET A 42 13.66 -10.22 -16.02
CA MET A 42 14.39 -10.81 -17.14
C MET A 42 15.23 -12.01 -16.68
N GLN A 43 15.95 -11.88 -15.56
CA GLN A 43 16.67 -13.00 -14.95
C GLN A 43 15.75 -14.18 -14.64
N HIS A 44 14.58 -13.90 -14.05
CA HIS A 44 13.58 -14.94 -13.75
C HIS A 44 13.11 -15.67 -15.01
N ILE A 45 12.89 -14.96 -16.12
CA ILE A 45 12.49 -15.58 -17.39
C ILE A 45 13.65 -16.39 -18.00
N GLU A 46 14.88 -15.90 -17.88
CA GLU A 46 16.09 -16.59 -18.34
C GLU A 46 16.33 -17.90 -17.60
N ASP A 47 15.93 -18.01 -16.33
CA ASP A 47 16.05 -19.25 -15.55
C ASP A 47 15.21 -20.40 -16.14
N PHE A 48 14.13 -20.10 -16.89
CA PHE A 48 13.33 -21.09 -17.62
C PHE A 48 13.85 -21.36 -19.04
N ALA A 49 14.92 -20.67 -19.48
CA ALA A 49 15.45 -20.85 -20.82
C ALA A 49 16.09 -22.23 -20.97
N GLY A 50 15.64 -22.99 -21.97
CA GLY A 50 16.14 -24.34 -22.26
C GLY A 50 15.35 -25.47 -21.60
N GLN A 51 14.36 -25.16 -20.75
CA GLN A 51 13.40 -26.15 -20.26
C GLN A 51 12.34 -26.45 -21.33
N SER A 52 11.78 -27.66 -21.26
CA SER A 52 10.65 -28.04 -22.10
C SER A 52 9.37 -27.32 -21.66
N LYS A 53 8.40 -27.21 -22.56
CA LYS A 53 7.12 -26.54 -22.26
C LYS A 53 6.38 -27.20 -21.10
N ASP A 54 6.48 -28.52 -20.99
CA ASP A 54 5.80 -29.31 -19.95
C ASP A 54 6.46 -29.10 -18.58
N GLU A 55 7.79 -28.95 -18.54
CA GLU A 55 8.52 -28.62 -17.30
C GLU A 55 8.19 -27.20 -16.81
N ILE A 56 8.10 -26.23 -17.73
CA ILE A 56 7.72 -24.85 -17.37
C ILE A 56 6.28 -24.80 -16.86
N ALA A 57 5.35 -25.55 -17.49
CA ALA A 57 3.95 -25.58 -17.07
C ALA A 57 3.75 -26.30 -15.72
N ALA A 58 4.66 -27.19 -15.35
CA ALA A 58 4.63 -27.89 -14.06
C ALA A 58 5.24 -27.07 -12.91
N ASP A 59 5.98 -26.00 -13.21
CA ASP A 59 6.56 -25.12 -12.19
C ASP A 59 5.57 -24.00 -11.83
N ASP A 60 5.14 -23.95 -10.57
CA ASP A 60 4.26 -22.92 -10.03
C ASP A 60 4.88 -21.51 -10.08
N MET A 61 6.23 -21.42 -10.13
CA MET A 61 6.96 -20.16 -10.26
C MET A 61 7.02 -19.63 -11.69
N SER A 62 6.54 -20.41 -12.68
CA SER A 62 6.39 -19.93 -14.06
C SER A 62 5.43 -18.74 -14.14
N ALA A 63 4.40 -18.72 -13.29
CA ALA A 63 3.45 -17.62 -13.11
C ALA A 63 3.65 -16.96 -11.74
N ALA A 64 4.57 -15.98 -11.68
CA ALA A 64 4.90 -15.27 -10.45
C ALA A 64 4.72 -13.75 -10.55
N VAL A 65 4.44 -13.12 -9.40
CA VAL A 65 4.40 -11.67 -9.23
C VAL A 65 5.66 -11.21 -8.50
N ILE A 66 6.38 -10.26 -9.10
CA ILE A 66 7.51 -9.60 -8.44
C ILE A 66 6.99 -8.53 -7.46
N GLY A 67 7.51 -8.54 -6.25
CA GLY A 67 7.15 -7.58 -5.21
C GLY A 67 8.33 -7.17 -4.35
N ILE A 68 8.12 -6.16 -3.51
CA ILE A 68 9.08 -5.75 -2.49
C ILE A 68 8.46 -6.03 -1.12
N LYS A 69 9.06 -6.94 -0.35
CA LYS A 69 8.71 -7.16 1.06
C LYS A 69 9.82 -6.53 1.91
N CYS A 70 9.46 -5.52 2.69
CA CYS A 70 10.39 -4.65 3.43
C CYS A 70 11.45 -3.99 2.51
N ALA A 71 12.67 -4.54 2.47
CA ALA A 71 13.78 -4.04 1.66
C ALA A 71 14.20 -5.00 0.52
N SER A 72 13.62 -6.21 0.50
CA SER A 72 14.01 -7.29 -0.39
C SER A 72 13.05 -7.43 -1.54
N VAL A 73 13.58 -7.72 -2.73
CA VAL A 73 12.79 -8.09 -3.90
C VAL A 73 12.48 -9.58 -3.79
N VAL A 74 11.21 -9.94 -3.88
CA VAL A 74 10.72 -11.30 -3.74
C VAL A 74 9.80 -11.64 -4.90
N PHE A 75 9.80 -12.91 -5.31
CA PHE A 75 8.80 -13.46 -6.21
C PHE A 75 7.76 -14.23 -5.40
N GLY A 76 6.49 -14.01 -5.68
CA GLY A 76 5.39 -14.78 -5.12
C GLY A 76 4.65 -15.52 -6.22
N GLU A 77 4.40 -16.80 -6.04
CA GLU A 77 3.52 -17.62 -6.89
C GLU A 77 2.16 -16.94 -7.00
N MET A 78 1.67 -16.78 -8.24
CA MET A 78 0.43 -16.06 -8.50
C MET A 78 -0.76 -16.73 -7.79
N GLU A 79 -0.87 -18.05 -7.85
CA GLU A 79 -1.98 -18.80 -7.25
C GLU A 79 -2.00 -18.67 -5.72
N ARG A 80 -0.83 -18.80 -5.07
CA ARG A 80 -0.71 -18.66 -3.62
C ARG A 80 -1.09 -17.25 -3.17
N LEU A 81 -0.56 -16.24 -3.86
CA LEU A 81 -0.82 -14.83 -3.56
C LEU A 81 -2.31 -14.50 -3.71
N GLU A 82 -2.95 -15.04 -4.75
CA GLU A 82 -4.37 -14.87 -5.01
C GLU A 82 -5.22 -15.46 -3.88
N ARG A 83 -4.99 -16.73 -3.52
CA ARG A 83 -5.79 -17.44 -2.52
C ARG A 83 -5.58 -16.89 -1.11
N GLU A 84 -4.34 -16.68 -0.72
CA GLU A 84 -3.96 -16.45 0.67
C GLU A 84 -3.91 -14.96 1.02
N GLU A 85 -3.31 -14.12 0.17
CA GLU A 85 -2.97 -12.74 0.51
C GLU A 85 -3.94 -11.70 -0.09
N THR A 86 -4.75 -12.05 -1.09
CA THR A 86 -5.58 -11.09 -1.85
C THR A 86 -7.07 -11.12 -1.46
N ASP A 87 -7.65 -9.96 -1.22
CA ASP A 87 -9.11 -9.76 -1.17
C ASP A 87 -9.60 -9.24 -2.53
N TRP A 88 -10.30 -10.10 -3.26
CA TRP A 88 -10.83 -9.79 -4.59
C TRP A 88 -12.01 -8.82 -4.59
N LYS A 89 -12.82 -8.82 -3.52
CA LYS A 89 -14.02 -7.97 -3.45
C LYS A 89 -13.61 -6.51 -3.37
N ASP A 90 -12.66 -6.21 -2.49
CA ASP A 90 -12.17 -4.85 -2.26
C ASP A 90 -10.89 -4.52 -3.05
N ARG A 91 -10.36 -5.50 -3.81
CA ARG A 91 -9.16 -5.42 -4.66
C ARG A 91 -7.93 -4.93 -3.91
N ARG A 92 -7.70 -5.50 -2.72
CA ARG A 92 -6.67 -5.08 -1.77
C ARG A 92 -6.00 -6.29 -1.11
N PRO A 93 -4.80 -6.14 -0.55
CA PRO A 93 -4.22 -7.18 0.28
C PRO A 93 -5.05 -7.34 1.56
N LYS A 94 -5.20 -8.58 2.05
CA LYS A 94 -5.85 -8.86 3.33
C LYS A 94 -5.10 -8.25 4.52
N ASN A 95 -3.77 -8.16 4.39
CA ASN A 95 -2.89 -7.60 5.41
C ASN A 95 -2.31 -6.24 4.96
N GLU A 96 -2.80 -5.16 5.57
CA GLU A 96 -2.36 -3.80 5.30
C GLU A 96 -1.21 -3.37 6.23
N PHE A 97 0.03 -3.36 5.71
CA PHE A 97 1.23 -3.09 6.52
C PHE A 97 1.25 -1.70 7.19
N TRP A 98 0.56 -0.71 6.62
CA TRP A 98 0.59 0.68 7.07
C TRP A 98 -0.45 0.99 8.15
N ILE A 99 -1.37 0.07 8.47
CA ILE A 99 -2.37 0.27 9.54
C ILE A 99 -1.70 0.54 10.89
N GLY A 100 -0.57 -0.12 11.15
CA GLY A 100 0.21 0.10 12.38
C GLY A 100 0.74 1.53 12.53
N LEU A 101 0.91 2.27 11.42
CA LEU A 101 1.40 3.66 11.44
C LEU A 101 0.33 4.65 11.93
N LYS A 102 -0.95 4.27 11.95
CA LYS A 102 -2.05 5.16 12.37
C LYS A 102 -1.84 5.70 13.78
N SER A 103 -1.39 4.86 14.71
CA SER A 103 -1.15 5.27 16.11
C SER A 103 -0.04 6.32 16.23
N MET A 104 1.01 6.19 15.41
CA MET A 104 2.10 7.16 15.34
C MET A 104 1.61 8.48 14.74
N VAL A 105 0.82 8.44 13.67
CA VAL A 105 0.23 9.64 13.06
C VAL A 105 -0.72 10.34 14.02
N ASP A 106 -1.57 9.61 14.75
CA ASP A 106 -2.47 10.19 15.75
C ASP A 106 -1.68 10.88 16.87
N THR A 107 -0.56 10.28 17.31
CA THR A 107 0.31 10.88 18.33
C THR A 107 1.00 12.15 17.82
N LEU A 108 1.62 12.10 16.63
CA LEU A 108 2.36 13.24 16.06
C LEU A 108 1.44 14.39 15.64
N SER A 109 0.20 14.10 15.24
CA SER A 109 -0.81 15.12 14.93
C SER A 109 -1.50 15.70 16.16
N GLY A 110 -1.21 15.16 17.36
CA GLY A 110 -1.87 15.58 18.60
C GLY A 110 -3.35 15.25 18.63
N ARG A 111 -3.78 14.20 17.93
CA ARG A 111 -5.19 13.80 17.88
C ARG A 111 -5.61 13.29 19.26
N PRO A 112 -6.63 13.88 19.89
CA PRO A 112 -7.09 13.43 21.20
C PRO A 112 -7.72 12.05 21.07
N LYS A 113 -7.38 11.15 22.00
CA LYS A 113 -8.08 9.87 22.13
C LYS A 113 -9.40 10.10 22.87
N PRO A 114 -10.44 9.28 22.62
CA PRO A 114 -11.70 9.37 23.34
C PRO A 114 -11.53 9.30 24.88
N THR A 115 -10.48 8.60 25.32
CA THR A 115 -10.11 8.40 26.73
C THR A 115 -9.38 9.59 27.35
N ASP A 116 -8.90 10.53 26.55
CA ASP A 116 -8.14 11.66 27.07
C ASP A 116 -9.12 12.68 27.67
N CYS A 117 -8.93 13.01 28.94
CA CYS A 117 -9.68 14.08 29.60
C CYS A 117 -9.08 15.42 29.23
N CYS A 118 -9.93 16.37 28.82
CA CYS A 118 -9.47 17.73 28.59
C CYS A 118 -9.09 18.36 29.94
N SER A 119 -7.81 18.71 30.08
CA SER A 119 -7.20 19.24 31.32
C SER A 119 -7.80 20.56 31.80
N GLY A 120 -8.61 21.24 30.97
CA GLY A 120 -9.33 22.46 31.34
C GLY A 120 -10.81 22.27 31.69
N CYS A 121 -11.46 21.16 31.33
CA CYS A 121 -12.91 21.00 31.54
C CYS A 121 -13.34 19.72 32.27
N GLY A 122 -12.41 18.80 32.55
CA GLY A 122 -12.69 17.56 33.30
C GLY A 122 -13.65 16.58 32.61
N ARG A 123 -14.03 16.84 31.35
CA ARG A 123 -14.86 15.95 30.54
C ARG A 123 -13.97 15.08 29.66
N SER A 124 -14.40 13.84 29.46
CA SER A 124 -13.90 12.97 28.39
C SER A 124 -14.08 13.66 27.04
N SER A 125 -13.26 13.30 26.06
CA SER A 125 -13.27 13.88 24.70
C SER A 125 -14.52 13.52 23.86
N LEU A 126 -15.65 13.22 24.51
CA LEU A 126 -16.97 12.92 23.94
C LEU A 126 -18.05 13.67 24.72
#